data_AF-A0A7V0LTG5-F1
#
_entry.id   AF-A0A7V0LTG5-F1
#
_cell.length_a   1.000
_cell.length_b   1.000
_cell.length_c   1.000
_cell.angle_alpha   90.00
_cell.angle_beta   90.00
_cell.angle_gamma   90.00
#
_symmetry.space_group_name_H-M   'P 1'
#
loop_
_entity.id
_entity.type
_entity.pdbx_description
1 polymer ?
#
loop_
_entity_poly.entity_id
_entity_poly.type
_entity_poly.pdbx_seq_one_letter_code
_entity_poly.pdbx_strand_id
1 'polypeptide(L)'
;MTEYRRRIDIVLDPSYVEDLQSIDLAELRSRKKVGDEVETELSYYRRLLHGRLDILAFELRRRAGEETRSLIEALPDVLGAGETTQGGPTRFPTVFAPDLPDTHRRHIDHVLGDDFLSRLPVIDDDELGDIRESLKEAEIDISS
;
A
#
# COMPACT_ATOMS: atom_id res chain seq x y z
N MET A 1 20.65 21.84 -1.04
CA MET A 1 20.01 20.72 -0.30
C MET A 1 19.76 19.65 -1.32
N THR A 2 20.47 18.52 -1.24
CA THR A 2 20.36 17.44 -2.21
C THR A 2 18.96 16.85 -2.11
N GLU A 3 18.15 17.07 -3.14
CA GLU A 3 16.81 16.52 -3.25
C GLU A 3 16.95 15.00 -3.30
N TYR A 4 16.55 14.31 -2.23
CA TYR A 4 16.58 12.86 -2.19
C TYR A 4 15.49 12.35 -3.15
N ARG A 5 15.89 12.08 -4.40
CA ARG A 5 15.01 11.48 -5.41
C ARG A 5 14.56 10.11 -4.92
N ARG A 6 13.24 9.85 -4.85
CA ARG A 6 12.71 8.58 -4.36
C ARG A 6 13.10 7.48 -5.34
N ARG A 7 13.23 6.23 -4.87
CA ARG A 7 13.52 5.08 -5.75
C ARG A 7 12.47 4.93 -6.87
N ILE A 8 11.21 5.23 -6.56
CA ILE A 8 10.13 5.28 -7.55
C ILE A 8 10.35 6.36 -8.60
N ASP A 9 10.78 7.57 -8.21
CA ASP A 9 11.05 8.68 -9.14
C ASP A 9 12.21 8.39 -10.11
N ILE A 10 13.09 7.44 -9.75
CA ILE A 10 14.17 6.94 -10.62
C ILE A 10 13.62 5.91 -11.60
N VAL A 11 12.83 4.95 -11.14
CA VAL A 11 12.25 3.88 -11.96
C VAL A 11 11.22 4.43 -12.95
N LEU A 12 10.47 5.46 -12.57
CA LEU A 12 9.47 6.13 -13.41
C LEU A 12 10.05 7.18 -14.34
N ASP A 13 11.35 7.52 -14.23
CA ASP A 13 11.98 8.43 -15.18
C ASP A 13 11.95 7.79 -16.58
N PRO A 14 11.45 8.48 -17.62
CA PRO A 14 11.46 7.95 -18.98
C PRO A 14 12.84 7.46 -19.43
N SER A 15 13.93 8.11 -18.97
CA SER A 15 15.30 7.72 -19.29
C SER A 15 15.70 6.36 -18.71
N TYR A 16 14.95 5.83 -17.74
CA TYR A 16 15.25 4.55 -17.09
C TYR A 16 15.13 3.37 -18.05
N VAL A 17 14.23 3.49 -19.03
CA VAL A 17 13.94 2.48 -20.07
C VAL A 17 14.43 2.89 -21.46
N GLU A 18 15.18 3.98 -21.58
CA GLU A 18 15.81 4.39 -22.83
C GLU A 18 17.00 3.52 -23.19
N ASP A 19 17.18 3.27 -24.50
CA ASP A 19 18.32 2.59 -25.11
C ASP A 19 18.75 1.28 -24.44
N LEU A 20 17.80 0.48 -23.93
CA LEU A 20 18.05 -0.79 -23.24
C LEU A 20 18.87 -1.80 -24.06
N GLN A 21 18.91 -1.67 -25.39
CA GLN A 21 19.72 -2.53 -26.26
C GLN A 21 21.21 -2.17 -26.24
N SER A 22 21.56 -0.97 -25.77
CA SER A 22 22.93 -0.45 -25.74
C SER A 22 23.66 -0.70 -24.41
N ILE A 23 22.91 -1.01 -23.34
CA ILE A 23 23.48 -1.32 -22.03
C ILE A 23 23.86 -2.80 -21.92
N ASP A 24 24.82 -3.11 -21.06
CA ASP A 24 25.23 -4.48 -20.82
C ASP A 24 24.15 -5.28 -20.05
N LEU A 25 24.26 -6.61 -20.12
CA LEU A 25 23.30 -7.51 -19.47
C LEU A 25 23.30 -7.39 -17.93
N ALA A 26 24.43 -7.03 -17.32
CA ALA A 26 24.51 -6.89 -15.87
C ALA A 26 23.74 -5.65 -15.40
N GLU A 27 23.88 -4.54 -16.11
CA GLU A 27 23.14 -3.30 -15.90
C GLU A 27 21.64 -3.50 -16.16
N LEU A 28 21.26 -4.18 -17.25
CA LEU A 28 19.86 -4.50 -17.53
C LEU A 28 19.22 -5.33 -16.40
N ARG A 29 19.94 -6.33 -15.89
CA ARG A 29 19.48 -7.14 -14.74
C ARG A 29 19.38 -6.33 -13.46
N SER A 30 20.32 -5.42 -13.22
CA SER A 30 20.29 -4.49 -12.09
C SER A 30 19.05 -3.60 -12.15
N ARG A 31 18.78 -2.96 -13.29
CA ARG A 31 17.60 -2.10 -13.48
C ARG A 31 16.30 -2.86 -13.29
N LYS A 32 16.20 -4.08 -13.86
CA LYS A 32 15.05 -4.97 -13.66
C LYS A 32 14.84 -5.28 -12.17
N LYS A 33 15.90 -5.66 -11.46
CA LYS A 33 15.83 -5.99 -10.03
C LYS A 33 15.31 -4.81 -9.21
N VAL A 34 15.83 -3.61 -9.46
CA VAL A 34 15.36 -2.38 -8.77
C VAL A 34 13.89 -2.11 -9.08
N GLY A 35 13.45 -2.31 -10.33
CA GLY A 35 12.05 -2.19 -10.72
C GLY A 35 11.14 -3.19 -10.00
N ASP A 36 11.50 -4.47 -9.99
CA ASP A 36 10.75 -5.53 -9.29
C ASP A 36 10.67 -5.25 -7.77
N GLU A 37 11.74 -4.74 -7.16
CA GLU A 37 11.75 -4.36 -5.74
C GLU A 37 10.79 -3.20 -5.43
N VAL A 38 10.81 -2.14 -6.26
CA VAL A 38 9.89 -0.99 -6.11
C VAL A 38 8.44 -1.41 -6.35
N GLU A 39 8.17 -2.24 -7.37
CA GLU A 39 6.85 -2.80 -7.63
C GLU A 39 6.32 -3.59 -6.41
N THR A 40 7.17 -4.42 -5.82
CA THR A 40 6.83 -5.24 -4.64
C THR A 40 6.53 -4.35 -3.44
N GLU A 41 7.37 -3.33 -3.21
CA GLU A 41 7.19 -2.35 -2.13
C GLU A 41 5.85 -1.61 -2.25
N LEU A 42 5.53 -1.07 -3.43
CA LEU A 42 4.27 -0.35 -3.66
C LEU A 42 3.06 -1.27 -3.57
N SER A 43 3.16 -2.50 -4.10
CA SER A 43 2.08 -3.48 -4.02
C SER A 43 1.80 -3.93 -2.58
N TYR A 44 2.83 -3.98 -1.74
CA TYR A 44 2.69 -4.25 -0.31
C TYR A 44 1.96 -3.10 0.40
N TYR A 45 2.42 -1.87 0.19
CA TYR A 45 1.79 -0.67 0.74
C TYR A 45 0.33 -0.51 0.33
N ARG A 46 0.02 -0.72 -0.95
CA ARG A 46 -1.35 -0.67 -1.46
C ARG A 46 -2.25 -1.66 -0.74
N ARG A 47 -1.80 -2.91 -0.56
CA ARG A 47 -2.56 -3.94 0.17
C ARG A 47 -2.78 -3.57 1.64
N LEU A 48 -1.78 -2.98 2.31
CA LEU A 48 -1.93 -2.52 3.69
C LEU A 48 -2.98 -1.39 3.81
N LEU A 49 -2.96 -0.43 2.90
CA LEU A 49 -3.94 0.66 2.89
C LEU A 49 -5.34 0.17 2.57
N HIS A 50 -5.50 -0.67 1.54
CA HIS A 50 -6.80 -1.26 1.21
C HIS A 50 -7.37 -2.04 2.39
N GLY A 51 -6.59 -2.92 3.01
CA GLY A 51 -7.06 -3.66 4.19
C GLY A 51 -7.48 -2.75 5.36
N ARG A 52 -6.78 -1.64 5.59
CA ARG A 52 -7.16 -0.63 6.60
C ARG A 52 -8.44 0.11 6.23
N LEU A 53 -8.59 0.52 4.97
CA LEU A 53 -9.79 1.17 4.46
C LEU A 53 -11.01 0.23 4.54
N ASP A 54 -10.83 -1.06 4.25
CA ASP A 54 -11.88 -2.06 4.36
C ASP A 54 -12.32 -2.27 5.82
N ILE A 55 -11.37 -2.29 6.77
CA ILE A 55 -11.67 -2.33 8.20
C ILE A 55 -12.46 -1.09 8.64
N LEU A 56 -12.07 0.11 8.18
CA LEU A 56 -12.82 1.33 8.49
C LEU A 56 -14.22 1.35 7.87
N ALA A 57 -14.35 0.88 6.63
CA ALA A 57 -15.64 0.74 5.96
C ALA A 57 -16.55 -0.25 6.71
N PHE A 58 -15.99 -1.34 7.23
CA PHE A 58 -16.71 -2.26 8.09
C PHE A 58 -17.19 -1.59 9.38
N GLU A 59 -16.30 -0.87 10.08
CA GLU A 59 -16.66 -0.21 11.35
C GLU A 59 -17.77 0.83 11.15
N LEU A 60 -17.72 1.61 10.06
CA LEU A 60 -18.78 2.55 9.70
C LEU A 60 -20.14 1.87 9.49
N ARG A 61 -20.18 0.75 8.76
CA ARG A 61 -21.42 -0.05 8.60
C ARG A 61 -21.92 -0.59 9.93
N ARG A 62 -21.01 -1.01 10.82
CA ARG A 62 -21.37 -1.50 12.16
C ARG A 62 -21.99 -0.38 13.01
N ARG A 63 -21.42 0.83 13.01
CA ARG A 63 -21.98 1.99 13.72
C ARG A 63 -23.34 2.42 13.17
N ALA A 64 -23.55 2.28 11.87
CA ALA A 64 -24.83 2.53 11.21
C ALA A 64 -25.90 1.45 11.50
N GLY A 65 -25.54 0.33 12.16
CA GLY A 65 -26.43 -0.79 12.43
C GLY A 65 -26.69 -1.72 11.24
N GLU A 66 -25.94 -1.55 10.15
CA GLU A 66 -26.03 -2.38 8.93
C GLU A 66 -25.25 -3.70 9.07
N GLU A 67 -24.38 -3.79 10.06
CA GLU A 67 -23.56 -4.96 10.37
C GLU A 67 -23.62 -5.24 11.86
N THR A 68 -23.81 -6.52 12.22
CA THR A 68 -24.02 -6.96 13.60
C THR A 68 -22.91 -7.86 14.11
N ARG A 69 -22.09 -8.41 13.21
CA ARG A 69 -20.92 -9.21 13.57
C ARG A 69 -19.84 -8.34 14.22
N SER A 70 -18.99 -8.98 15.00
CA SER A 70 -17.74 -8.35 15.42
C SER A 70 -16.76 -8.24 14.25
N LEU A 71 -15.82 -7.30 14.32
CA LEU A 71 -14.76 -7.16 13.31
C LEU A 71 -13.96 -8.45 13.14
N ILE A 72 -13.67 -9.15 14.24
CA ILE A 72 -12.89 -10.40 14.20
C ILE A 72 -13.62 -11.50 13.44
N GLU A 73 -14.95 -11.62 13.62
CA GLU A 73 -15.76 -12.60 12.91
C GLU A 73 -15.88 -12.29 11.42
N ALA A 74 -15.95 -11.01 11.06
CA ALA A 74 -16.10 -10.58 9.67
C ALA A 74 -14.76 -10.38 8.94
N LEU A 75 -13.62 -10.39 9.65
CA LEU A 75 -12.31 -10.04 9.10
C LEU A 75 -11.93 -10.83 7.82
N PRO A 76 -12.18 -12.15 7.73
CA PRO A 76 -11.90 -12.89 6.49
C PRO A 76 -12.67 -12.36 5.29
N ASP A 77 -13.94 -11.98 5.48
CA ASP A 77 -14.78 -11.41 4.40
C ASP A 77 -14.34 -9.97 4.08
N VAL A 78 -14.04 -9.19 5.11
CA VAL A 78 -13.61 -7.78 4.98
C VAL A 78 -12.33 -7.69 4.14
N LEU A 79 -11.33 -8.53 4.43
CA LEU A 79 -10.06 -8.51 3.69
C LEU A 79 -10.11 -9.29 2.38
N GLY A 80 -11.08 -10.19 2.20
CA GLY A 80 -11.25 -11.01 0.99
C GLY A 80 -12.07 -10.35 -0.12
N ALA A 81 -12.86 -9.32 0.19
CA ALA A 81 -13.80 -8.70 -0.75
C ALA A 81 -13.14 -8.04 -1.99
N GLY A 82 -11.83 -7.74 -1.93
CA GLY A 82 -11.08 -7.00 -2.95
C GLY A 82 -10.29 -7.85 -3.95
N GLU A 83 -10.22 -9.18 -3.79
CA GLU A 83 -9.50 -10.05 -4.74
C GLU A 83 -10.26 -10.19 -6.06
N THR A 84 -10.23 -9.15 -6.89
CA THR A 84 -10.50 -9.32 -8.32
C THR A 84 -9.27 -10.00 -8.92
N THR A 85 -9.42 -11.25 -9.34
CA THR A 85 -8.45 -11.96 -10.18
C THR A 85 -8.32 -11.21 -11.51
N GLN A 86 -7.59 -10.09 -11.50
CA GLN A 86 -7.11 -9.50 -12.73
C GLN A 86 -6.13 -10.52 -13.30
N GLY A 87 -6.55 -11.19 -14.37
CA GLY A 87 -5.85 -12.27 -15.06
C GLY A 87 -4.57 -11.81 -15.74
N GLY A 88 -3.63 -11.25 -14.98
CA GLY A 88 -2.25 -11.07 -15.37
C GLY A 88 -1.52 -12.41 -15.34
N PRO A 89 -0.39 -12.54 -16.06
CA PRO A 89 0.44 -13.73 -15.99
C PRO A 89 0.76 -14.05 -14.52
N THR A 90 0.66 -15.32 -14.15
CA THR A 90 0.97 -15.85 -12.82
C THR A 90 2.45 -15.60 -12.49
N ARG A 91 2.79 -14.39 -12.07
CA ARG A 91 3.95 -14.18 -11.22
C ARG A 91 3.58 -14.75 -9.87
N PHE A 92 4.36 -15.71 -9.38
CA PHE A 92 4.28 -16.08 -7.98
C PHE A 92 4.52 -14.79 -7.18
N PRO A 93 3.51 -14.25 -6.47
CA PRO A 93 3.78 -13.13 -5.57
C PRO A 93 4.81 -13.68 -4.60
N THR A 94 5.99 -13.06 -4.62
CA THR A 94 6.99 -13.35 -3.61
C THR A 94 6.37 -12.78 -2.35
N VAL A 95 5.77 -13.66 -1.53
CA VAL A 95 5.15 -13.30 -0.25
C VAL A 95 6.29 -12.99 0.71
N PHE A 96 6.92 -11.85 0.47
CA PHE A 96 7.88 -11.24 1.36
C PHE A 96 7.28 -9.90 1.71
N ALA A 97 7.14 -9.65 3.01
CA ALA A 97 7.15 -8.27 3.46
C ALA A 97 8.48 -7.69 2.94
N PRO A 98 8.44 -6.66 2.08
CA PRO A 98 9.66 -6.02 1.60
C PRO A 98 10.46 -5.52 2.81
N ASP A 99 11.78 -5.43 2.66
CA ASP A 99 12.62 -4.76 3.64
C ASP A 99 12.29 -3.26 3.60
N LEU A 100 11.29 -2.87 4.39
CA LEU A 100 10.83 -1.50 4.47
C LEU A 100 11.89 -0.70 5.22
N PRO A 101 12.31 0.46 4.72
CA PRO A 101 13.27 1.28 5.43
C PRO A 101 12.71 1.65 6.81
N ASP A 102 13.45 1.37 7.88
CA ASP A 102 13.10 1.68 9.29
C ASP A 102 12.73 3.16 9.55
N THR A 103 13.00 4.03 8.57
CA THR A 103 12.79 5.46 8.74
C THR A 103 11.40 5.83 8.24
N HIS A 104 10.57 6.33 9.16
CA HIS A 104 9.30 7.00 8.92
C HIS A 104 9.49 8.31 8.13
N ARG A 105 10.16 8.25 6.97
CA ARG A 105 10.46 9.42 6.14
C ARG A 105 9.33 9.70 5.16
N ARG A 106 8.45 8.73 4.92
CA ARG A 106 7.34 8.85 3.98
C ARG A 106 6.05 9.12 4.72
N HIS A 107 5.18 9.91 4.11
CA HIS A 107 3.83 10.16 4.61
C HIS A 107 3.07 8.84 4.87
N ILE A 108 3.22 7.86 3.97
CA ILE A 108 2.62 6.55 4.13
C ILE A 108 3.11 5.79 5.39
N ASP A 109 4.39 5.89 5.74
CA ASP A 109 4.93 5.20 6.92
C ASP A 109 4.32 5.77 8.21
N HIS A 110 4.01 7.06 8.22
CA HIS A 110 3.30 7.70 9.33
C HIS A 110 1.84 7.24 9.40
N VAL A 111 1.14 7.24 8.27
CA VAL A 111 -0.26 6.80 8.18
C VAL A 111 -0.41 5.31 8.54
N LEU A 112 0.58 4.49 8.18
CA LEU A 112 0.64 3.08 8.53
C LEU A 112 1.17 2.81 9.95
N GLY A 113 2.03 3.67 10.48
CA GLY A 113 2.54 3.57 11.85
C GLY A 113 1.52 3.93 12.92
N ASP A 114 0.41 4.55 12.53
CA ASP A 114 -0.61 5.01 13.48
C ASP A 114 -1.39 3.83 14.08
N ASP A 115 -1.54 3.84 15.41
CA ASP A 115 -2.13 2.75 16.21
C ASP A 115 -3.67 2.80 16.23
N PHE A 116 -4.28 3.34 15.18
CA PHE A 116 -5.72 3.56 15.17
C PHE A 116 -6.52 2.25 15.23
N LEU A 117 -5.97 1.15 14.70
CA LEU A 117 -6.63 -0.16 14.71
C LEU A 117 -6.85 -0.68 16.14
N SER A 118 -5.93 -0.40 17.07
CA SER A 118 -6.08 -0.80 18.47
C SER A 118 -7.13 0.07 19.19
N ARG A 119 -7.23 1.33 18.79
CA ARG A 119 -8.15 2.34 19.36
C ARG A 119 -9.51 2.40 18.67
N LEU A 120 -9.75 1.61 17.64
CA LEU A 120 -10.99 1.62 16.85
C LEU A 120 -12.30 1.59 17.68
N PRO A 121 -12.38 0.88 18.83
CA PRO A 121 -13.58 0.89 19.67
C PRO A 121 -13.85 2.20 20.41
N VAL A 122 -12.84 3.07 20.57
CA VAL A 122 -12.90 4.31 21.38
C VAL A 122 -12.77 5.59 20.56
N ILE A 123 -12.35 5.49 19.30
CA ILE A 123 -12.32 6.61 18.34
C ILE A 123 -13.75 7.05 18.01
N ASP A 124 -14.02 8.36 17.98
CA ASP A 124 -15.34 8.90 17.62
C ASP A 124 -15.57 8.91 16.09
N ASP A 125 -16.72 9.39 15.62
CA ASP A 125 -17.04 9.37 14.19
C ASP A 125 -16.25 10.42 13.40
N ASP A 126 -15.89 11.55 14.02
CA ASP A 126 -15.16 12.65 13.39
C ASP A 126 -13.68 12.23 13.17
N GLU A 127 -13.02 11.71 14.22
CA GLU A 127 -11.66 11.19 14.15
C GLU A 127 -11.57 10.01 13.17
N LEU A 128 -12.58 9.14 13.10
CA LEU A 128 -12.63 8.06 12.11
C LEU A 128 -12.73 8.62 10.68
N GLY A 129 -13.49 9.70 10.49
CA GLY A 129 -13.57 10.43 9.23
C GLY A 129 -12.23 10.98 8.77
N ASP A 130 -11.48 11.62 9.68
CA ASP A 130 -10.15 12.18 9.41
C ASP A 130 -9.13 11.10 9.06
N ILE A 131 -9.10 9.99 9.82
CA ILE A 131 -8.21 8.84 9.54
C ILE A 131 -8.52 8.25 8.17
N ARG A 132 -9.81 8.11 7.83
CA ARG A 132 -10.23 7.58 6.53
C ARG A 132 -9.75 8.47 5.39
N GLU A 133 -9.83 9.79 5.54
CA GLU A 133 -9.36 10.72 4.52
C GLU A 133 -7.84 10.64 4.36
N SER A 134 -7.10 10.64 5.47
CA SER A 134 -5.64 10.49 5.42
C SER A 134 -5.19 9.18 4.76
N LEU A 135 -5.89 8.05 5.04
CA LEU A 135 -5.63 6.77 4.36
C LEU A 135 -5.92 6.80 2.86
N LYS A 136 -6.96 7.52 2.43
CA LYS A 136 -7.29 7.69 1.01
C LYS A 136 -6.26 8.57 0.29
N GLU A 137 -5.84 9.67 0.90
CA GLU A 137 -4.79 10.53 0.34
C GLU A 137 -3.50 9.74 0.15
N ALA A 138 -3.11 8.95 1.14
CA ALA A 138 -1.96 8.04 1.04
C ALA A 138 -2.13 6.99 -0.06
N GLU A 139 -3.33 6.43 -0.23
CA GLU A 139 -3.63 5.45 -1.29
C GLU A 139 -3.48 6.04 -2.68
N ILE A 140 -3.98 7.27 -2.88
CA ILE A 140 -3.87 8.00 -4.15
C ILE A 140 -2.41 8.27 -4.49
N ASP A 141 -1.58 8.67 -3.52
CA ASP A 141 -0.13 8.94 -3.72
C ASP A 141 0.65 7.68 -4.15
N ILE A 142 0.21 6.48 -3.79
CA ILE A 142 0.87 5.20 -4.15
C ILE A 142 0.33 4.61 -5.44
N SER A 143 -0.93 4.92 -5.76
CA SER A 143 -1.61 4.42 -6.95
C SER A 143 -1.42 5.32 -8.17
N SER A 144 -0.92 6.55 -8.01
CA SER A 144 -0.52 7.45 -9.10
C SER A 144 0.84 7.09 -9.70
#